data_AF-A0A662UDV7-F1
#
_entry.id   AF-A0A662UDV7-F1
#
_cell.length_a   1.000
_cell.length_b   1.000
_cell.length_c   1.000
_cell.angle_alpha   90.00
_cell.angle_beta   90.00
_cell.angle_gamma   90.00
#
_symmetry.space_group_name_H-M   'P 1'
#
loop_
_entity.id
_entity.type
_entity.pdbx_description
1 polymer ?
#
loop_
_entity_poly.entity_id
_entity_poly.type
_entity_poly.pdbx_seq_one_letter_code
_entity_poly.pdbx_strand_id
1 'polypeptide(L)' 'MVAEKTHERSYEDAWRELRRSLELLDTKYFDTYQLHAVNTFEELEQVFSEKGAPRAFIEAREQGISAEDKSGDCHGAQGT' A
#
# COMPACT_ATOMS: atom_id res chain seq x y z
N MET A 1 1.73 -4.65 -16.03
CA MET A 1 1.52 -4.66 -14.59
C MET A 1 2.72 -3.98 -13.94
N VAL A 2 2.53 -2.82 -13.33
CA VAL A 2 3.54 -2.05 -12.61
C VAL A 2 3.28 -2.25 -11.12
N ALA A 3 4.27 -2.71 -10.39
CA ALA A 3 4.14 -3.05 -8.97
C ALA A 3 5.20 -2.33 -8.17
N GLU A 4 4.80 -1.80 -7.02
CA GLU A 4 5.69 -1.13 -6.07
C GLU A 4 5.74 -1.93 -4.77
N LYS A 5 6.91 -1.95 -4.13
CA LYS A 5 7.09 -2.53 -2.80
C LYS A 5 7.96 -1.62 -1.96
N THR A 6 7.60 -1.41 -0.71
CA THR A 6 8.36 -0.55 0.23
C THR A 6 8.90 -1.36 1.40
N HIS A 7 10.11 -0.99 1.85
CA HIS A 7 10.66 -1.44 3.14
C HIS A 7 10.29 -0.52 4.30
N GLU A 8 9.61 0.59 4.03
CA GLU A 8 9.28 1.57 5.04
C GLU A 8 8.14 1.07 5.95
N ARG A 9 8.22 1.45 7.22
CA ARG A 9 7.29 1.01 8.28
C ARG A 9 6.42 2.13 8.80
N SER A 10 6.77 3.39 8.51
CA SER A 10 5.99 4.57 8.85
C SER A 10 5.16 5.04 7.65
N TYR A 11 4.07 5.74 7.93
CA TYR A 11 3.28 6.42 6.90
C TYR A 11 4.11 7.42 6.10
N GLU A 12 4.86 8.29 6.78
CA GLU A 12 5.56 9.41 6.17
C GLU A 12 6.65 8.92 5.19
N ASP A 13 7.37 7.89 5.59
CA ASP A 13 8.46 7.33 4.79
C ASP A 13 7.90 6.54 3.59
N ALA A 14 6.90 5.68 3.82
CA ALA A 14 6.24 4.92 2.75
C ALA A 14 5.56 5.83 1.72
N TRP A 15 4.96 6.94 2.17
CA TRP A 15 4.32 7.91 1.27
C TRP A 15 5.34 8.69 0.44
N ARG A 16 6.45 9.10 1.07
CA ARG A 16 7.55 9.79 0.40
C ARG A 16 8.19 8.89 -0.67
N GLU A 17 8.46 7.64 -0.34
CA GLU A 17 9.02 6.65 -1.28
C GLU A 17 8.06 6.42 -2.46
N LEU A 18 6.77 6.18 -2.19
CA LEU A 18 5.76 5.97 -3.23
C LEU A 18 5.74 7.13 -4.25
N ARG A 19 5.68 8.38 -3.77
CA ARG A 19 5.68 9.56 -4.66
C ARG A 19 6.96 9.66 -5.47
N ARG A 20 8.09 9.33 -4.84
CA ARG A 20 9.38 9.32 -5.54
C ARG A 20 9.40 8.25 -6.64
N SER A 21 8.86 7.07 -6.40
CA SER A 21 8.78 6.00 -7.40
C SER A 21 7.88 6.37 -8.59
N LEU A 22 6.75 7.04 -8.34
CA LEU A 22 5.89 7.58 -9.41
C LEU A 22 6.66 8.53 -10.33
N GLU A 23 7.41 9.48 -9.76
CA GLU A 23 8.23 10.43 -10.51
C GLU A 23 9.34 9.73 -11.31
N LEU A 24 10.04 8.78 -10.69
CA LEU A 24 11.17 8.08 -11.32
C LEU A 24 10.74 7.19 -12.49
N LEU A 25 9.56 6.57 -12.37
CA LEU A 25 9.02 5.68 -13.39
C LEU A 25 8.12 6.41 -14.41
N ASP A 26 7.96 7.74 -14.27
CA ASP A 26 7.06 8.56 -15.08
C ASP A 26 5.65 7.94 -15.20
N THR A 27 5.13 7.45 -14.08
CA THR A 27 3.80 6.85 -13.98
C THR A 27 2.96 7.58 -12.95
N LYS A 28 1.65 7.49 -13.13
CA LYS A 28 0.66 8.05 -12.19
C LYS A 28 0.01 6.97 -11.33
N TYR A 29 0.31 5.69 -11.59
CA TYR A 29 -0.41 4.56 -11.01
C TYR A 29 0.44 3.29 -10.91
N PHE A 30 0.15 2.49 -9.89
CA PHE A 30 0.63 1.12 -9.70
C PHE A 30 -0.54 0.12 -9.59
N ASP A 31 -0.39 -1.05 -10.23
CA ASP A 31 -1.35 -2.14 -10.08
C ASP A 31 -1.32 -2.74 -8.67
N THR A 32 -0.17 -2.75 -8.00
CA THR A 32 -0.08 -3.19 -6.60
C THR A 32 0.94 -2.35 -5.84
N TYR A 33 0.66 -2.07 -4.58
CA TYR A 33 1.61 -1.50 -3.62
C TYR A 33 1.66 -2.39 -2.39
N GLN A 34 2.84 -2.94 -2.05
CA GLN A 34 3.00 -3.98 -1.05
C GLN A 34 4.07 -3.66 -0.02
N LEU A 35 3.90 -4.12 1.22
CA LEU A 35 4.98 -4.14 2.21
C LEU A 35 5.98 -5.23 1.85
N HIS A 36 7.26 -4.89 1.83
CA HIS A 36 8.33 -5.86 1.61
C HIS A 36 8.99 -6.26 2.92
N ALA A 37 9.14 -7.58 3.10
CA ALA A 37 10.00 -8.21 4.09
C ALA A 37 9.72 -7.79 5.55
N VAL A 38 8.48 -7.91 6.03
CA VAL A 38 8.16 -7.82 7.46
C VAL A 38 8.48 -9.17 8.09
N ASN A 39 9.56 -9.26 8.86
CA ASN A 39 10.12 -10.54 9.33
C ASN A 39 10.10 -10.70 10.86
N THR A 40 9.75 -9.64 11.60
CA THR A 40 9.74 -9.65 13.06
C THR A 40 8.42 -9.12 13.62
N PHE A 41 8.08 -9.52 14.84
CA PHE A 41 6.91 -8.98 15.54
C PHE A 41 7.06 -7.48 15.84
N GLU A 42 8.27 -7.00 16.09
CA GLU A 42 8.53 -5.57 16.30
C GLU A 42 8.24 -4.76 15.02
N GLU A 43 8.70 -5.23 13.86
CA GLU A 43 8.34 -4.60 12.57
C GLU A 43 6.83 -4.66 12.32
N LEU A 44 6.17 -5.77 12.68
CA LEU A 44 4.72 -5.92 12.55
C LEU A 44 3.98 -4.88 13.42
N GLU A 45 4.38 -4.74 14.69
CA GLU A 45 3.82 -3.74 15.61
C GLU A 45 4.05 -2.32 15.10
N GLN A 46 5.23 -2.03 14.56
CA GLN A 46 5.53 -0.72 13.97
C GLN A 46 4.64 -0.43 12.75
N VAL A 47 4.50 -1.40 11.85
CA VAL A 47 3.65 -1.31 10.66
C VAL A 47 2.20 -1.08 11.05
N PHE A 48 1.68 -1.75 12.06
CA PHE A 48 0.29 -1.61 12.49
C PHE A 48 0.08 -0.54 13.58
N SER A 49 1.12 0.20 13.94
CA SER A 49 1.00 1.34 14.85
C SER A 49 0.12 2.44 14.25
N GLU A 50 -0.34 3.37 15.08
CA GLU A 50 -1.12 4.51 14.58
C GLU A 50 -0.38 5.20 13.43
N LYS A 51 0.93 5.43 13.53
CA LYS A 51 1.72 6.10 12.49
C LYS A 51 2.29 5.16 11.42
N GLY A 52 1.77 3.94 11.35
CA GLY A 52 2.30 2.89 10.50
C GLY A 52 2.04 3.07 9.01
N ALA A 53 2.84 2.35 8.22
CA ALA A 53 2.80 2.36 6.76
C ALA A 53 1.43 2.06 6.12
N PRO A 54 0.54 1.18 6.63
CA PRO A 54 -0.77 0.86 6.05
C PRO A 54 -1.63 2.07 5.69
N ARG A 55 -1.50 3.17 6.43
CA ARG A 55 -2.20 4.42 6.12
C ARG A 55 -1.84 4.96 4.73
N ALA A 56 -0.58 4.82 4.31
CA ALA A 56 -0.12 5.27 2.99
C ALA A 56 -0.74 4.43 1.87
N PHE A 57 -0.95 3.13 2.08
CA PHE A 57 -1.59 2.23 1.11
C PHE A 57 -3.07 2.55 0.97
N ILE A 58 -3.77 2.78 2.09
CA ILE A 58 -5.18 3.18 2.08
C ILE A 58 -5.34 4.50 1.33
N GLU A 59 -4.53 5.50 1.66
CA GLU A 59 -4.57 6.81 1.01
C GLU A 59 -4.19 6.72 -0.49
N ALA A 60 -3.20 5.91 -0.85
CA ALA A 60 -2.84 5.68 -2.26
C ALA A 60 -4.02 5.08 -3.05
N ARG A 61 -4.77 4.16 -2.45
CA ARG A 61 -5.98 3.59 -3.05
C ARG A 61 -7.10 4.61 -3.17
N GLU A 62 -7.35 5.40 -2.12
CA GLU A 62 -8.36 6.46 -2.13
C GLU A 62 -8.08 7.55 -3.16
N GLN A 63 -6.79 7.86 -3.40
CA GLN A 63 -6.35 8.80 -4.44
C GLN A 63 -6.24 8.17 -5.84
N GLY A 64 -6.52 6.87 -5.99
CA GLY A 64 -6.40 6.16 -7.26
C GLY A 64 -4.97 6.08 -7.78
N ILE A 65 -3.98 6.10 -6.89
CA ILE A 65 -2.55 5.91 -7.16
C ILE A 65 -2.20 4.41 -7.20
N SER A 66 -2.92 3.58 -6.46
CA SER A 66 -2.77 2.12 -6.49
C SER A 66 -4.12 1.41 -6.64
N ALA A 67 -4.11 0.19 -7.20
CA ALA A 67 -5.32 -0.60 -7.34
C ALA A 67 -5.96 -0.98 -6.00
N GLU A 68 -7.27 -1.24 -6.06
CA GLU A 68 -7.92 -2.08 -5.07
C GLU A 68 -7.34 -3.49 -5.13
N ASP A 69 -7.09 -4.06 -3.96
CA ASP A 69 -6.88 -5.50 -3.84
C ASP A 69 -8.16 -6.23 -4.23
N LYS A 70 -8.28 -6.59 -5.51
CA LYS A 70 -9.38 -7.45 -6.03
C LYS A 70 -9.21 -8.92 -5.62
N SER A 71 -8.24 -9.27 -4.79
CA SER A 71 -8.07 -10.66 -4.33
C SER A 71 -9.13 -11.10 -3.31
N GLY A 72 -9.99 -10.17 -2.85
CA GLY A 72 -11.18 -10.44 -2.05
C GLY A 72 -12.51 -10.38 -2.80
N ASP A 73 -12.61 -10.86 -4.04
CA ASP A 73 -13.93 -11.09 -4.67
C ASP A 73 -14.55 -12.40 -4.14
N CYS A 74 -14.99 -12.36 -2.88
CA CYS A 74 -15.97 -13.30 -2.38
C CYS A 74 -17.33 -12.87 -2.94
N HIS A 75 -17.76 -13.52 -4.03
CA HIS A 75 -19.14 -13.42 -4.50
C HIS A 75 -20.13 -13.67 -3.36
N GLY A 76 -20.97 -12.67 -3.04
CA GLY A 76 -22.30 -12.88 -2.46
C GLY A 76 -22.68 -12.04 -1.25
N ALA A 77 -23.56 -11.06 -1.48
CA ALA A 77 -24.87 -11.04 -0.83
C ALA A 77 -25.85 -10.22 -1.69
N GLN A 78 -26.76 -10.93 -2.37
CA GLN A 78 -28.05 -10.37 -2.79
C GLN A 78 -28.97 -10.30 -1.56
N GLY A 79 -29.86 -9.29 -1.51
CA GLY A 79 -30.98 -9.17 -0.57
C GLY A 79 -30.65 -8.32 0.67
N THR A 80 -31.47 -7.38 1.13
CA THR A 80 -32.92 -7.12 0.97
C THR A 80 -33.20 -5.63 0.83
#